data_AF-A0A917QFY9-F1
#
_entry.id   AF-A0A917QFY9-F1
#
_cell.length_a   1.000
_cell.length_b   1.000
_cell.length_c   1.000
_cell.angle_alpha   90.00
_cell.angle_beta   90.00
_cell.angle_gamma   90.00
#
_symmetry.space_group_name_H-M   'P 1'
#
loop_
_entity.id
_entity.type
_entity.pdbx_description
1 polymer ?
#
loop_
_entity_poly.entity_id
_entity_poly.type
_entity_poly.pdbx_seq_one_letter_code
_entity_poly.pdbx_strand_id
1 'polypeptide(L)'
;MAHVSSSSFRDLEEFLDSVCASDVPVTVTRTDKKSVVVLSEDEYSSLMETLYLLRSPANARDLRESVADLDAGRGLERNLLS
;
A
#
# COMPACT_ATOMS: atom_id res chain seq x y z
N MET A 1 -8.28 -4.34 -9.07
CA MET A 1 -8.81 -4.69 -7.74
C MET A 1 -9.71 -5.90 -7.92
N ALA A 2 -9.38 -7.02 -7.31
CA ALA A 2 -10.17 -8.24 -7.44
C ALA A 2 -11.45 -8.12 -6.60
N HIS A 3 -12.56 -8.66 -7.11
CA HIS A 3 -13.82 -8.74 -6.37
C HIS A 3 -14.15 -10.20 -6.12
N VAL A 4 -14.35 -10.56 -4.86
CA VAL A 4 -14.72 -11.91 -4.46
C VAL A 4 -16.00 -11.89 -3.63
N SER A 5 -16.85 -12.90 -3.79
CA SER A 5 -18.01 -13.06 -2.93
C SER A 5 -17.59 -13.55 -1.54
N SER A 6 -18.38 -13.22 -0.53
CA SER A 6 -18.17 -13.67 0.86
C SER A 6 -18.14 -15.20 1.03
N SER A 7 -18.52 -15.99 0.02
CA SER A 7 -18.41 -17.45 0.05
C SER A 7 -16.97 -17.96 0.04
N SER A 8 -16.02 -17.15 -0.46
CA SER A 8 -14.59 -17.47 -0.53
C SER A 8 -13.93 -17.48 0.86
N PHE A 9 -14.60 -16.93 1.88
CA PHE A 9 -14.18 -16.99 3.28
C PHE A 9 -14.40 -18.36 3.93
N ARG A 10 -15.00 -19.33 3.22
CA ARG A 10 -15.12 -20.70 3.74
C ARG A 10 -13.75 -21.32 4.01
N ASP A 11 -12.78 -20.99 3.17
CA ASP A 11 -11.38 -21.40 3.29
C ASP A 11 -10.53 -20.16 3.61
N LEU A 12 -10.75 -19.60 4.81
CA LEU A 12 -10.17 -18.33 5.23
C LEU A 12 -8.64 -18.31 5.14
N GLU A 13 -7.97 -19.40 5.51
CA GLU A 13 -6.52 -19.49 5.54
C GLU A 13 -5.93 -19.35 4.12
N GLU A 14 -6.43 -20.11 3.15
CA GLU A 14 -6.01 -20.02 1.75
C GLU A 14 -6.31 -18.64 1.14
N PHE A 15 -7.46 -18.05 1.51
CA PHE A 15 -7.79 -16.70 1.06
C PHE A 15 -6.82 -15.65 1.61
N LEU A 16 -6.45 -15.71 2.89
CA LEU A 16 -5.49 -14.79 3.49
C LEU A 16 -4.09 -14.98 2.91
N ASP A 17 -3.65 -16.23 2.72
CA ASP A 17 -2.37 -16.54 2.06
C ASP A 17 -2.32 -15.96 0.64
N SER A 18 -3.40 -16.08 -0.12
CA SER A 18 -3.50 -15.47 -1.45
C SER A 18 -3.43 -13.94 -1.41
N VAL A 19 -4.03 -13.29 -0.41
CA VAL A 19 -3.95 -11.83 -0.28
C VAL A 19 -2.51 -11.41 0.01
N CYS A 20 -1.86 -12.06 0.98
CA CYS A 20 -0.46 -11.80 1.33
C CYS A 20 0.52 -12.10 0.18
N ALA A 21 0.28 -13.15 -0.61
CA ALA A 21 1.15 -13.49 -1.72
C ALA A 21 0.98 -12.55 -2.93
N SER A 22 -0.16 -11.85 -3.04
CA SER A 22 -0.47 -11.01 -4.18
C SER A 22 -0.06 -9.54 -4.01
N ASP A 23 0.10 -9.07 -2.77
CA ASP A 23 0.24 -7.64 -2.41
C ASP A 23 -0.82 -6.74 -3.09
N VAL A 24 -1.99 -7.32 -3.42
CA VAL A 24 -3.06 -6.63 -4.13
C VAL A 24 -4.30 -6.56 -3.24
N PRO A 25 -4.92 -5.37 -3.09
CA PRO A 25 -6.20 -5.23 -2.40
C PRO A 25 -7.32 -6.08 -3.02
N VAL A 26 -8.02 -6.83 -2.17
CA VAL A 26 -9.18 -7.63 -2.57
C VAL A 26 -10.45 -7.05 -1.94
N THR A 27 -11.45 -6.76 -2.79
CA THR A 27 -12.78 -6.34 -2.32
C THR A 27 -13.67 -7.56 -2.13
N VAL A 28 -14.22 -7.70 -0.94
CA VAL A 28 -15.14 -8.78 -0.58
C VAL A 28 -16.56 -8.23 -0.58
N THR A 29 -17.38 -8.70 -1.51
CA THR A 29 -18.78 -8.31 -1.63
C THR A 29 -19.65 -9.23 -0.77
N ARG A 30 -20.67 -8.65 -0.15
CA ARG A 30 -21.59 -9.35 0.76
C ARG A 30 -23.02 -9.08 0.34
N THR A 31 -23.82 -10.13 0.17
CA THR A 31 -25.24 -9.98 -0.15
C THR A 31 -25.94 -9.16 0.94
N ASP A 32 -26.64 -8.11 0.54
CA ASP A 32 -27.40 -7.20 1.40
C ASP A 32 -26.59 -6.52 2.53
N LYS A 33 -25.25 -6.46 2.40
CA LYS A 33 -24.36 -5.84 3.39
C LYS A 33 -23.27 -5.01 2.70
N LYS A 34 -22.63 -4.12 3.46
CA LYS A 34 -21.49 -3.35 2.96
C LYS A 34 -20.31 -4.28 2.64
N SER A 35 -19.65 -4.01 1.52
CA SER A 35 -18.39 -4.66 1.13
C SER A 35 -17.24 -4.25 2.06
N VAL A 36 -16.21 -5.09 2.14
CA VAL A 36 -14.96 -4.79 2.85
C VAL A 36 -13.78 -4.94 1.89
N VAL A 37 -12.66 -4.30 2.21
CA VAL A 37 -11.39 -4.48 1.50
C VAL A 37 -10.44 -5.22 2.44
N VAL A 38 -9.77 -6.22 1.91
CA VAL A 38 -8.75 -7.01 2.61
C VAL A 38 -7.39 -6.72 1.97
N LEU A 39 -6.40 -6.51 2.83
CA LEU A 39 -5.02 -6.15 2.51
C LEU A 39 -4.12 -7.01 3.40
N SER A 40 -2.89 -7.27 2.95
CA SER A 40 -1.82 -7.70 3.86
C SER A 40 -1.53 -6.58 4.87
N GLU A 41 -0.95 -6.94 6.01
CA GLU A 41 -0.49 -5.93 6.98
C GLU A 41 0.56 -5.01 6.35
N ASP A 42 1.51 -5.57 5.60
CA ASP A 42 2.60 -4.82 4.96
C ASP A 42 2.08 -3.78 3.96
N GLU A 43 1.09 -4.15 3.13
CA GLU A 43 0.47 -3.22 2.19
C GLU A 43 -0.32 -2.13 2.92
N TYR A 44 -1.03 -2.48 3.99
CA TYR A 44 -1.71 -1.48 4.82
C TYR A 44 -0.72 -0.51 5.48
N SER A 45 0.39 -1.02 6.02
CA SER A 45 1.45 -0.21 6.64
C SER A 45 2.09 0.75 5.63
N SER A 46 2.42 0.24 4.44
CA SER A 46 3.00 1.02 3.33
C SER A 46 2.07 2.13 2.84
N LEU A 47 0.77 1.85 2.76
CA LEU A 47 -0.26 2.86 2.47
C LEU A 47 -0.31 3.95 3.55
N MET A 48 -0.29 3.55 4.82
CA MET A 48 -0.34 4.49 5.95
C MET A 48 0.92 5.37 6.01
N GLU A 49 2.10 4.82 5.74
CA GLU A 49 3.34 5.57 5.64
C GLU A 49 3.29 6.58 4.47
N THR A 50 2.84 6.14 3.30
CA THR A 50 2.67 7.02 2.14
C THR A 50 1.72 8.18 2.48
N LEU A 51 0.57 7.89 3.09
CA LEU A 51 -0.38 8.91 3.52
C LEU A 51 0.23 9.85 4.56
N TYR A 52 1.03 9.33 5.48
CA TYR A 52 1.73 10.11 6.48
C TYR A 52 2.73 11.09 5.83
N LEU A 53 3.60 10.60 4.93
CA LEU A 53 4.56 11.41 4.20
C LEU A 53 3.88 12.50 3.36
N LEU A 54 2.73 12.18 2.75
CA LEU A 54 2.01 13.11 1.90
C LEU A 54 1.05 14.04 2.64
N ARG A 55 0.89 13.88 3.97
CA ARG A 55 -0.07 14.64 4.77
C ARG A 55 0.21 16.15 4.81
N SER A 56 1.48 16.53 4.84
CA SER A 56 1.89 17.94 4.82
C SER A 56 2.15 18.39 3.39
N PRO A 57 1.49 19.45 2.88
CA PRO A 57 1.74 19.95 1.53
C PRO A 57 3.21 20.34 1.29
N ALA A 58 3.89 20.88 2.31
CA ALA A 58 5.30 21.21 2.24
C ALA A 58 6.16 19.94 2.07
N ASN A 59 5.98 18.96 2.97
CA ASN A 59 6.73 17.69 2.89
C ASN A 59 6.46 16.94 1.58
N ALA A 60 5.21 16.92 1.13
CA ALA A 60 4.81 16.27 -0.10
C ALA A 60 5.43 16.94 -1.35
N ARG A 61 5.61 18.27 -1.34
CA ARG A 61 6.32 18.97 -2.41
C ARG A 61 7.80 18.62 -2.38
N ASP A 62 8.43 18.78 -1.22
CA ASP A 62 9.88 18.59 -1.07
C ASP A 62 10.28 17.12 -1.38
N LEU A 63 9.45 16.14 -0.99
CA LEU A 63 9.64 14.73 -1.33
C LEU A 63 9.55 14.48 -2.84
N ARG A 64 8.56 15.06 -3.53
CA ARG A 64 8.42 14.90 -4.99
C ARG A 64 9.57 15.55 -5.75
N GLU A 65 10.01 16.72 -5.31
CA GLU A 65 11.19 17.39 -5.87
C GLU A 65 12.45 16.54 -5.68
N SER A 66 12.64 15.99 -4.48
CA SER A 66 13.78 15.11 -4.18
C SER A 66 13.79 13.85 -5.05
N VAL A 67 12.63 13.21 -5.26
CA VAL A 67 12.52 12.05 -6.16
C VAL A 67 12.86 12.45 -7.60
N ALA A 68 12.34 13.58 -8.09
CA ALA A 68 12.62 14.07 -9.45
C ALA A 68 14.09 14.47 -9.65
N ASP A 69 14.77 14.95 -8.60
CA ASP A 69 16.21 15.20 -8.61
C ASP A 69 17.00 13.91 -8.73
N LEU A 70 16.64 12.88 -7.96
CA LEU A 70 17.29 11.57 -8.01
C LEU A 70 17.11 10.89 -9.37
N ASP A 71 15.88 10.88 -9.91
CA ASP A 71 15.56 10.29 -11.22
C ASP A 71 16.32 10.99 -12.36
N ALA A 72 16.60 12.28 -12.21
CA ALA A 72 17.38 13.07 -13.15
C ALA A 72 18.90 13.01 -12.90
N GLY A 73 19.37 12.18 -11.97
CA GLY A 73 20.79 12.02 -11.66
C GLY A 73 21.43 13.20 -10.92
N ARG A 74 20.62 14.08 -10.31
CA ARG A 74 21.10 15.23 -9.49
C ARG A 74 21.40 14.86 -8.03
N GLY A 75 21.31 13.57 -7.68
CA GLY A 75 21.67 13.06 -6.36
C GLY A 75 23.15 13.27 -6.03
N LEU A 76 23.44 13.49 -4.75
CA LEU A 76 24.81 13.63 -4.25
C LEU A 76 25.15 12.44 -3.34
N GLU A 77 26.12 11.63 -3.74
CA GLU A 77 26.66 10.57 -2.88
C GLU A 77 27.43 11.21 -1.72
N ARG A 78 27.15 10.75 -0.49
CA ARG A 78 27.78 11.23 0.73
C ARG A 78 28.06 10.06 1.65
N ASN A 79 29.21 10.09 2.32
CA ASN A 79 29.51 9.15 3.39
C ASN A 79 28.63 9.46 4.61
N LEU A 80 28.19 8.41 5.30
CA LEU A 80 27.50 8.56 6.58
C LEU A 80 28.44 9.20 7.60
N LEU A 81 27.92 10.14 8.38
CA LEU A 81 28.64 10.70 9.51
C LEU A 81 28.59 9.67 10.63
N SER A 82 29.77 9.17 11.04
CA SER A 82 29.95 8.25 12.17
C SER A 82 29.74 8.95 13.50
#